data_AF-A0AAN4AFN3-F1
#
_entry.id   AF-A0AAN4AFN3-F1
#
_cell.length_a   1.000
_cell.length_b   1.000
_cell.length_c   1.000
_cell.angle_alpha   90.00
_cell.angle_beta   90.00
_cell.angle_gamma   90.00
#
_symmetry.space_group_name_H-M   'P 1'
#
loop_
_entity.id
_entity.type
_entity.pdbx_description
1 polymer ?
#
loop_
_entity_poly.entity_id
_entity_poly.type
_entity_poly.pdbx_seq_one_letter_code
_entity_poly.pdbx_strand_id
1 'polypeptide(L)'
;MLKLLKTIMRAGTATVKYPFAPLEVSPGFRGKPDLMPSQCIACGACACPANALTIQTDDQQNSRTWQLYLRRCIYCGRCEEVCPTRAISLPITLN
;
A
#
# COMPACT_ATOMS: atom_id res chain seq x y z
N MET A 1 -12.21 -21.79 39.85
CA MET A 1 -11.58 -20.53 39.39
C MET A 1 -10.11 -20.67 38.97
N LEU A 2 -9.23 -21.34 39.73
CA LEU A 2 -7.79 -21.46 39.38
C LEU A 2 -7.48 -22.05 37.99
N LYS A 3 -8.35 -22.92 37.45
CA LYS A 3 -8.18 -23.48 36.10
C LYS A 3 -8.13 -22.41 35.01
N LEU A 4 -8.94 -21.35 35.14
CA LEU A 4 -8.99 -20.25 34.17
C LEU A 4 -7.68 -19.45 34.19
N LEU A 5 -7.17 -19.14 35.40
CA LEU A 5 -5.91 -18.42 35.57
C LEU A 5 -4.73 -19.20 34.94
N LYS A 6 -4.69 -20.52 35.13
CA LYS A 6 -3.67 -21.40 34.53
C LYS A 6 -3.74 -21.41 33.00
N THR A 7 -4.94 -21.36 32.43
CA THR A 7 -5.13 -21.28 30.97
C THR A 7 -4.64 -19.93 30.42
N ILE A 8 -4.97 -18.83 31.08
CA ILE A 8 -4.53 -17.48 30.67
C ILE A 8 -3.00 -17.38 30.71
N MET A 9 -2.36 -17.87 31.77
CA MET A 9 -0.90 -17.88 31.88
C MET A 9 -0.21 -18.73 30.80
N ARG A 10 -0.84 -19.84 30.38
CA ARG A 10 -0.33 -20.68 29.28
C ARG A 10 -0.51 -20.06 27.89
N ALA A 11 -1.59 -19.31 27.69
CA ALA A 11 -1.87 -18.63 26.43
C ALA A 11 -0.87 -17.48 26.17
N GLY A 12 -0.29 -16.91 27.23
CA GLY A 12 0.67 -15.81 27.10
C GLY A 12 0.01 -14.48 26.72
N THR A 13 0.84 -13.52 26.30
CA THR A 13 0.39 -12.19 25.89
C THR A 13 0.15 -12.13 24.39
N ALA A 14 -1.08 -11.80 23.98
CA ALA A 14 -1.44 -11.60 22.58
C ALA A 14 -1.00 -10.22 22.03
N THR A 15 -0.56 -9.30 22.89
CA THR A 15 -0.18 -7.94 22.51
C THR A 15 1.19 -7.88 21.87
N VAL A 16 1.35 -7.01 20.87
CA VAL A 16 2.63 -6.65 20.27
C VAL A 16 3.19 -5.39 20.93
N LYS A 17 4.52 -5.22 20.91
CA LYS A 17 5.20 -4.08 21.54
C LYS A 17 5.19 -2.82 20.67
N TYR A 18 4.04 -2.41 20.14
CA TYR A 18 3.93 -1.11 19.46
C TYR A 18 4.11 0.03 20.47
N PRO A 19 4.93 1.07 20.22
CA PRO A 19 5.68 1.39 18.99
C PRO A 19 7.14 0.90 18.95
N PHE A 20 7.59 0.13 19.94
CA PHE A 20 8.99 -0.31 20.09
C PHE A 20 9.41 -1.46 19.18
N ALA A 21 8.46 -2.21 18.61
CA ALA A 21 8.71 -3.26 17.62
C ALA A 21 7.64 -3.21 16.52
N PRO A 22 8.02 -3.39 15.24
CA PRO A 22 7.07 -3.45 14.13
C PRO A 22 6.23 -4.74 14.20
N LEU A 23 5.03 -4.68 13.61
CA LEU A 23 4.19 -5.86 13.43
C LEU A 23 4.73 -6.70 12.27
N GLU A 24 4.81 -8.02 12.45
CA GLU A 24 5.04 -8.94 11.35
C GLU A 24 3.81 -8.97 10.44
N VAL A 25 3.98 -8.52 9.20
CA VAL A 25 2.93 -8.45 8.19
C VAL A 25 3.12 -9.55 7.14
N SER A 26 2.04 -9.94 6.46
CA SER A 26 2.12 -11.00 5.46
C SER A 26 2.90 -10.55 4.20
N PRO A 27 3.51 -11.49 3.44
CA PRO A 27 4.21 -11.16 2.19
C PRO A 27 3.34 -10.49 1.11
N GLY A 28 2.01 -10.63 1.19
CA GLY A 28 1.06 -9.99 0.27
C GLY A 28 0.45 -8.70 0.83
N PHE A 29 1.03 -8.11 1.87
CA PHE A 29 0.52 -6.88 2.46
C PHE A 29 0.62 -5.72 1.46
N ARG A 30 -0.51 -5.04 1.25
CA ARG A 30 -0.62 -3.89 0.34
C ARG A 30 -0.45 -2.60 1.15
N GLY A 31 0.78 -2.12 1.25
CA GLY A 31 1.11 -0.90 1.99
C GLY A 31 0.85 0.39 1.19
N LYS A 32 1.52 1.47 1.62
CA LYS A 32 1.41 2.79 0.97
C LYS A 32 1.90 2.69 -0.47
N PRO A 33 1.09 3.08 -1.48
CA PRO A 33 1.55 3.04 -2.86
C PRO A 33 2.78 3.93 -3.08
N ASP A 34 3.80 3.37 -3.71
CA ASP A 34 4.99 4.06 -4.16
C ASP A 34 4.90 4.27 -5.68
N LEU A 35 5.33 5.45 -6.13
CA LEU A 35 5.15 5.91 -7.51
C LEU A 35 6.51 6.16 -8.15
N MET A 36 6.70 5.62 -9.35
CA MET A 36 7.91 5.78 -10.15
C MET A 36 7.55 6.48 -11.48
N PRO A 37 7.42 7.83 -11.49
CA PRO A 37 6.97 8.56 -12.67
C PRO A 37 7.83 8.34 -13.92
N SER A 38 9.12 8.07 -13.75
CA SER A 38 10.06 7.79 -14.85
C SER A 38 9.71 6.54 -15.66
N GLN A 39 9.02 5.57 -15.06
CA GLN A 39 8.59 4.33 -15.72
C GLN A 39 7.17 4.41 -16.29
N CYS A 40 6.42 5.47 -15.96
CA CYS A 40 5.06 5.66 -16.46
C CYS A 40 5.07 5.91 -17.97
N ILE A 41 4.15 5.33 -18.72
CA ILE A 41 3.91 5.64 -20.15
C ILE A 41 2.55 6.30 -20.41
N ALA A 42 1.86 6.75 -19.36
CA ALA A 42 0.53 7.39 -19.41
C ALA A 42 -0.55 6.58 -20.16
N CYS A 43 -0.52 5.24 -20.07
CA CYS A 43 -1.48 4.37 -20.77
C CYS A 43 -2.90 4.37 -20.20
N GLY A 44 -3.12 4.88 -18.97
CA GLY A 44 -4.44 4.93 -18.33
C GLY A 44 -4.98 3.58 -17.81
N ALA A 45 -4.26 2.47 -17.99
CA ALA A 45 -4.71 1.13 -17.55
C ALA A 45 -4.97 1.02 -16.04
N CYS A 46 -4.26 1.82 -15.24
CA CYS A 46 -4.38 1.89 -13.78
C CYS A 46 -5.58 2.71 -13.27
N ALA A 47 -6.67 2.78 -14.06
CA ALA A 47 -7.91 3.46 -13.70
C ALA A 47 -8.37 3.05 -12.30
N CYS A 48 -8.40 4.01 -11.37
CA CYS A 48 -8.63 3.75 -9.96
C CYS A 48 -10.14 3.69 -9.66
N PRO A 49 -10.66 2.59 -9.08
CA PRO A 49 -12.09 2.49 -8.76
C PRO A 49 -12.55 3.53 -7.72
N ALA A 50 -11.63 4.04 -6.89
CA ALA A 50 -11.90 5.05 -5.88
C ALA A 50 -11.57 6.49 -6.34
N ASN A 51 -11.21 6.69 -7.62
CA ASN A 51 -10.77 7.98 -8.16
C ASN A 51 -9.69 8.67 -7.30
N ALA A 52 -8.74 7.87 -6.80
CA ALA A 52 -7.68 8.33 -5.92
C ALA A 52 -6.39 8.72 -6.66
N LEU A 53 -6.22 8.26 -7.90
CA LEU A 53 -5.03 8.47 -8.72
C LEU A 53 -5.38 9.27 -9.97
N THR A 54 -4.64 10.36 -10.21
CA THR A 54 -4.74 11.20 -11.40
C THR A 54 -3.36 11.33 -12.04
N ILE A 55 -3.30 11.18 -13.36
CA ILE A 55 -2.09 11.38 -14.17
C ILE A 55 -2.40 12.48 -15.18
N GLN A 56 -1.60 13.54 -15.18
CA GLN A 56 -1.68 14.63 -16.15
C GLN A 56 -0.41 14.61 -17.01
N THR A 57 -0.58 14.71 -18.33
CA THR A 57 0.51 14.76 -19.29
C THR A 57 0.55 16.15 -19.90
N ASP A 58 1.73 16.76 -19.94
CA ASP A 58 1.99 17.99 -20.69
C ASP A 58 2.88 17.65 -21.89
N ASP A 59 2.29 17.67 -23.08
CA ASP A 59 2.96 17.34 -24.33
C ASP A 59 4.02 18.39 -24.72
N GLN A 60 3.86 19.64 -24.29
CA GLN A 60 4.81 20.73 -24.60
C GLN A 60 6.11 20.58 -23.80
N GLN A 61 5.98 20.16 -22.53
CA GLN A 61 7.10 20.02 -21.60
C GLN A 61 7.59 18.57 -21.49
N ASN A 62 6.96 17.64 -22.22
CA ASN A 62 7.16 16.19 -22.09
C ASN A 62 7.15 15.73 -20.62
N SER A 63 6.28 16.35 -19.82
CA SER A 63 6.23 16.17 -18.37
C SER A 63 4.99 15.39 -17.96
N ARG A 64 5.11 14.64 -16.87
CA ARG A 64 4.03 13.79 -16.35
C ARG A 64 3.84 14.08 -14.86
N THR A 65 2.71 14.66 -14.50
CA THR A 65 2.36 14.97 -13.11
C THR A 65 1.45 13.90 -12.55
N TRP A 66 1.85 13.33 -11.42
CA TRP A 66 1.09 12.31 -10.71
C TRP A 66 0.50 12.89 -9.43
N GLN A 67 -0.77 12.58 -9.17
CA GLN A 67 -1.44 12.94 -7.93
C GLN A 67 -2.13 11.72 -7.35
N LEU A 68 -1.74 11.33 -6.14
CA LEU A 68 -2.35 10.24 -5.40
C LEU A 68 -2.94 10.75 -4.09
N TYR A 69 -4.26 10.70 -3.97
CA TYR A 69 -5.00 11.04 -2.77
C TYR A 69 -5.05 9.84 -1.82
N LEU A 70 -4.09 9.73 -0.90
CA LEU A 70 -4.01 8.62 0.07
C LEU A 70 -5.27 8.46 0.93
N ARG A 71 -6.02 9.55 1.18
CA ARG A 71 -7.30 9.52 1.91
C ARG A 71 -8.45 8.90 1.11
N ARG A 72 -8.36 8.84 -0.22
CA ARG A 72 -9.34 8.20 -1.10
C ARG A 72 -8.93 6.79 -1.50
N CYS A 73 -7.63 6.49 -1.45
CA CYS A 73 -7.11 5.19 -1.82
C CYS A 73 -7.65 4.10 -0.87
N ILE A 74 -8.17 3.01 -1.44
CA ILE A 74 -8.68 1.84 -0.70
C ILE A 74 -7.67 0.68 -0.66
N TYR A 75 -6.43 0.90 -1.11
CA TYR A 75 -5.34 -0.08 -1.07
C TYR A 75 -5.69 -1.43 -1.72
N CYS A 76 -6.46 -1.41 -2.81
CA CYS A 76 -6.92 -2.62 -3.48
C CYS A 76 -5.84 -3.36 -4.29
N GLY A 77 -4.75 -2.69 -4.68
CA GLY A 77 -3.65 -3.28 -5.48
C GLY A 77 -3.88 -3.30 -6.99
N ARG A 78 -5.09 -2.97 -7.48
CA ARG A 78 -5.40 -3.00 -8.92
C ARG A 78 -4.41 -2.22 -9.79
N CYS A 79 -3.94 -1.06 -9.31
CA CYS A 79 -3.02 -0.20 -10.06
C CYS A 79 -1.62 -0.82 -10.23
N GLU A 80 -1.16 -1.63 -9.28
CA GLU A 80 0.10 -2.39 -9.37
C GLU A 80 -0.06 -3.58 -10.33
N GLU A 81 -1.16 -4.33 -10.20
CA GLU A 81 -1.43 -5.53 -11.01
C GLU A 81 -1.52 -5.24 -12.51
N VAL A 82 -2.16 -4.12 -12.89
CA VAL A 82 -2.39 -3.78 -14.31
C VAL A 82 -1.29 -2.95 -14.94
N CYS A 83 -0.31 -2.47 -14.17
CA CYS A 83 0.72 -1.58 -14.71
C CYS A 83 1.72 -2.37 -15.56
N PRO A 84 1.79 -2.15 -16.88
CA PRO A 84 2.67 -2.94 -17.75
C PRO A 84 4.15 -2.65 -17.51
N THR A 85 4.48 -1.46 -17.02
CA THR A 85 5.86 -1.02 -16.74
C THR A 85 6.25 -1.08 -15.28
N ARG A 86 5.33 -1.50 -14.39
CA ARG A 86 5.51 -1.51 -12.91
C ARG A 86 5.87 -0.15 -12.31
N ALA A 87 5.34 0.92 -12.89
CA ALA A 87 5.51 2.29 -12.39
C ALA A 87 4.82 2.58 -11.04
N ILE A 88 4.04 1.63 -10.51
CA ILE A 88 3.35 1.72 -9.21
C ILE A 88 3.58 0.40 -8.48
N SER A 89 3.94 0.47 -7.20
CA SER A 89 4.04 -0.70 -6.31
C SER A 89 3.39 -0.42 -4.96
N LEU A 90 2.90 -1.46 -4.29
CA LEU A 90 2.37 -1.37 -2.93
C LEU A 90 3.28 -2.15 -1.96
N PRO A 91 4.42 -1.58 -1.54
CA PRO A 91 5.39 -2.28 -0.71
C PRO A 91 4.86 -2.62 0.68
N ILE A 92 5.47 -3.64 1.28
CA ILE A 92 5.20 -4.08 2.65
C ILE A 92 5.75 -3.07 3.67
N THR A 93 6.78 -2.32 3.27
CA THR A 93 7.54 -1.41 4.13
C THR A 93 6.76 -0.15 4.45
N LEU A 94 6.57 0.11 5.75
CA LEU A 94 6.16 1.41 6.26
C LEU A 94 7.41 2.30 6.35
N ASN A 95 7.78 2.93 5.23
CA ASN A 95 8.76 4.02 5.23
C ASN A 95 8.12 5.30 5.76
#